data_AF-A0A3A5TI84-F1
#
_entry.id   AF-A0A3A5TI84-F1
#
_cell.length_a   1.000
_cell.length_b   1.000
_cell.length_c   1.000
_cell.angle_alpha   90.00
_cell.angle_beta   90.00
_cell.angle_gamma   90.00
#
_symmetry.space_group_name_H-M   'P 1'
#
loop_
_entity.id
_entity.type
_entity.pdbx_description
1 polymer ?
#
loop_
_entity_poly.entity_id
_entity_poly.type
_entity_poly.pdbx_seq_one_letter_code
_entity_poly.pdbx_strand_id
1 'polypeptide(L)'
;MTIKEFFSFKTNKFFWVNMIAMIVVVVVMIFGVLKWLDIHTHHGETVAVPDVKGMTVDEAAKMFRNHGLVYVISDTKYVKDKAAGIILELKPGAGEKVKEGRTVYLTVNTLDVPLRAIPDVADNSSLRQAQAKLLNAGFKLNQVQLVNGEKDWVYGVKYQGRQLAAGEKIPVGSSLTLMVGNGSGDTSEEDSADVSVDTDQPVTSESSSTQDDSWF
;
A
#
# COMPACT_ATOMS: atom_id res chain seq x y z
N MET A 1 -16.41 70.14 34.41
CA MET A 1 -17.57 70.15 33.49
C MET A 1 -18.56 69.12 33.96
N THR A 2 -19.75 69.56 34.36
CA THR A 2 -20.74 68.65 34.94
C THR A 2 -21.48 67.90 33.83
N ILE A 3 -21.81 66.63 34.07
CA ILE A 3 -22.57 65.76 33.13
C ILE A 3 -23.93 66.37 32.73
N LYS A 4 -24.45 67.34 33.48
CA LYS A 4 -25.69 68.07 33.18
C LYS A 4 -25.55 69.17 32.11
N GLU A 5 -24.34 69.68 31.85
CA GLU A 5 -24.06 70.66 30.78
C GLU A 5 -23.61 69.99 29.47
N PHE A 6 -22.96 68.83 29.56
CA PHE A 6 -23.19 67.78 28.54
C PHE A 6 -24.71 67.46 28.55
N PHE A 7 -25.36 66.74 27.65
CA PHE A 7 -26.83 66.50 27.71
C PHE A 7 -27.80 67.71 27.62
N SER A 8 -27.50 68.96 28.00
CA SER A 8 -28.44 70.10 27.82
C SER A 8 -28.67 70.44 26.34
N PHE A 9 -27.74 70.01 25.47
CA PHE A 9 -27.88 70.03 24.01
C PHE A 9 -28.87 69.01 23.44
N LYS A 10 -29.37 68.05 24.24
CA LYS A 10 -30.32 67.01 23.78
C LYS A 10 -31.70 67.56 23.39
N THR A 11 -32.03 68.81 23.70
CA THR A 11 -33.35 69.40 23.40
C THR A 11 -33.35 70.21 22.09
N ASN A 12 -32.20 70.40 21.45
CA ASN A 12 -32.12 71.13 20.18
C ASN A 12 -32.51 70.22 18.99
N LYS A 13 -33.60 70.57 18.31
CA LYS A 13 -34.14 69.83 17.16
C LYS A 13 -33.10 69.64 16.05
N PHE A 14 -32.22 70.62 15.83
CA PHE A 14 -31.17 70.54 14.82
C PHE A 14 -30.05 69.54 15.18
N PHE A 15 -29.73 69.38 16.47
CA PHE A 15 -28.73 68.42 16.94
C PHE A 15 -29.19 66.98 16.65
N TRP A 16 -30.45 66.65 16.95
CA TRP A 16 -31.02 65.33 16.65
C TRP A 16 -31.16 65.08 15.15
N VAL A 17 -31.52 66.09 14.35
CA VAL A 17 -31.58 65.95 12.88
C VAL A 17 -30.20 65.63 12.29
N ASN A 18 -29.15 66.34 12.70
CA ASN A 18 -27.79 66.06 12.22
C ASN A 18 -27.27 64.70 12.70
N MET A 19 -27.61 64.30 13.93
CA MET A 19 -27.24 62.99 14.46
C MET A 19 -27.93 61.85 13.69
N ILE A 20 -29.23 61.99 13.39
CA ILE A 20 -29.95 61.04 12.54
C ILE A 20 -29.37 61.02 11.13
N ALA A 21 -29.06 62.18 10.54
CA ALA A 21 -28.44 62.26 9.22
C ALA A 21 -27.07 61.55 9.18
N MET A 22 -26.23 61.74 10.20
CA MET A 22 -24.94 61.05 10.32
C MET A 22 -25.11 59.53 10.46
N ILE A 23 -26.08 59.09 11.26
CA ILE A 23 -26.41 57.66 11.38
C ILE A 23 -26.87 57.11 10.02
N VAL A 24 -27.73 57.83 9.30
CA VAL A 24 -28.19 57.41 7.96
C VAL A 24 -27.01 57.29 6.99
N VAL A 25 -26.09 58.26 6.98
CA VAL A 25 -24.88 58.22 6.14
C VAL A 25 -24.01 57.01 6.50
N VAL A 26 -23.81 56.73 7.79
CA VAL A 26 -23.05 55.57 8.25
C VAL A 26 -23.74 54.26 7.83
N VAL A 27 -25.06 54.17 7.97
CA VAL A 27 -25.82 52.99 7.53
C VAL A 27 -25.71 52.78 6.02
N VAL A 28 -25.80 53.85 5.23
CA VAL A 28 -25.63 53.80 3.76
C VAL A 28 -24.21 53.38 3.38
N MET A 29 -23.19 53.91 4.05
CA MET A 29 -21.79 53.49 3.87
C MET A 29 -21.60 52.00 4.17
N ILE A 30 -22.11 51.53 5.32
CA ILE A 30 -22.03 50.12 5.70
C ILE A 30 -22.75 49.25 4.66
N PHE A 31 -23.96 49.62 4.24
CA PHE A 31 -24.71 48.87 3.22
C PHE A 31 -23.98 48.85 1.88
N GLY A 32 -23.37 49.96 1.47
CA GLY A 32 -22.55 50.07 0.26
C GLY A 32 -21.32 49.16 0.32
N VAL A 33 -20.59 49.15 1.44
CA VAL A 33 -19.42 48.27 1.63
C VAL A 33 -19.84 46.80 1.65
N LEU A 34 -20.94 46.46 2.33
CA LEU A 34 -21.46 45.09 2.35
C LEU A 34 -21.86 44.62 0.95
N LYS A 35 -22.54 45.46 0.16
CA LYS A 35 -22.93 45.13 -1.22
C LYS A 35 -21.75 45.08 -2.18
N TRP A 36 -20.77 45.96 -2.02
CA TRP A 36 -19.51 45.90 -2.75
C TRP A 36 -18.81 44.57 -2.46
N LEU A 37 -18.68 44.20 -1.19
CA LEU A 37 -18.01 42.96 -0.80
C LEU A 37 -18.73 41.74 -1.38
N ASP A 38 -20.07 41.70 -1.29
CA ASP A 38 -20.92 40.63 -1.81
C ASP A 38 -20.71 40.42 -3.32
N ILE A 39 -20.75 41.51 -4.10
CA ILE A 39 -20.51 41.50 -5.56
C ILE A 39 -19.07 41.15 -5.90
N HIS A 40 -18.09 41.68 -5.17
CA HIS A 40 -16.68 41.47 -5.49
C HIS A 40 -16.21 40.05 -5.14
N THR A 41 -16.79 39.46 -4.10
CA THR A 41 -16.35 38.16 -3.59
C THR A 41 -17.16 36.97 -4.10
N HIS A 42 -18.19 37.18 -4.93
CA HIS A 42 -19.07 36.14 -5.47
C HIS A 42 -19.43 35.09 -4.38
N HIS A 43 -19.85 35.59 -3.20
CA HIS A 43 -20.22 34.72 -2.10
C HIS A 43 -21.50 33.96 -2.45
N GLY A 44 -21.40 32.66 -2.72
CA GLY A 44 -22.56 31.76 -2.69
C GLY A 44 -22.79 30.90 -3.92
N GLU A 45 -22.09 31.12 -5.03
CA GLU A 45 -22.13 30.20 -6.17
C GLU A 45 -21.30 28.95 -5.84
N THR A 46 -22.02 27.93 -5.42
CA THR A 46 -21.47 26.60 -5.15
C THR A 46 -21.97 25.64 -6.21
N VAL A 47 -21.04 24.86 -6.73
CA VAL A 47 -21.32 23.80 -7.69
C VAL A 47 -21.18 22.47 -6.98
N ALA A 48 -22.14 21.58 -7.23
CA ALA A 48 -22.04 20.20 -6.77
C ALA A 48 -21.05 19.43 -7.65
N VAL A 49 -20.14 18.69 -7.03
CA VAL A 49 -19.22 17.82 -7.76
C VAL A 49 -20.02 16.68 -8.41
N PRO A 50 -19.96 16.50 -9.75
CA PRO A 50 -20.67 15.42 -10.42
C PRO A 50 -20.09 14.06 -10.04
N ASP A 51 -20.93 13.03 -9.98
CA ASP A 51 -20.45 11.66 -9.80
C ASP A 51 -19.90 11.12 -11.13
N VAL A 52 -18.58 10.98 -11.18
CA VAL A 52 -17.84 10.47 -12.35
C VAL A 52 -17.09 9.18 -12.04
N LYS A 53 -17.40 8.52 -10.91
CA LYS A 53 -16.78 7.24 -10.57
C LYS A 53 -17.13 6.19 -11.61
N GLY A 54 -16.12 5.43 -12.05
CA GLY A 54 -16.28 4.41 -13.08
C GLY A 54 -16.35 4.94 -14.52
N MET A 55 -16.46 6.27 -14.72
CA MET A 55 -16.35 6.87 -16.04
C MET A 55 -14.90 6.98 -16.48
N THR A 56 -14.70 7.14 -17.79
CA THR A 56 -13.40 7.47 -18.35
C THR A 56 -12.99 8.91 -18.01
N VAL A 57 -11.69 9.19 -17.96
CA VAL A 57 -11.18 10.55 -17.73
C VAL A 57 -11.74 11.55 -18.75
N ASP A 58 -11.93 11.15 -20.01
CA ASP A 58 -12.43 12.03 -21.07
C ASP A 58 -13.91 12.41 -20.89
N GLU A 59 -14.75 11.46 -20.47
CA GLU A 59 -16.16 11.71 -20.15
C GLU A 59 -16.29 12.60 -18.92
N ALA A 60 -15.52 12.28 -17.88
CA ALA A 60 -15.47 13.09 -16.66
C ALA A 60 -14.97 14.51 -16.94
N ALA A 61 -13.99 14.67 -17.82
CA ALA A 61 -13.47 15.98 -18.23
C ALA A 61 -14.56 16.85 -18.88
N LYS A 62 -15.48 16.25 -19.64
CA LYS A 62 -16.65 16.98 -20.20
C LYS A 62 -17.60 17.41 -19.08
N MET A 63 -17.91 16.51 -18.14
CA MET A 63 -18.77 16.81 -16.99
C MET A 63 -18.19 17.94 -16.13
N PHE A 64 -16.90 17.88 -15.79
CA PHE A 64 -16.25 18.91 -14.99
C PHE A 64 -16.27 20.27 -15.68
N ARG A 65 -15.98 20.33 -16.99
CA ARG A 65 -16.08 21.59 -17.76
C ARG A 65 -17.49 22.18 -17.77
N ASN A 66 -18.52 21.34 -17.94
CA ASN A 66 -19.92 21.79 -17.92
C ASN A 66 -20.34 22.37 -16.56
N HIS A 67 -19.70 21.91 -15.48
CA HIS A 67 -19.90 22.37 -14.11
C HIS A 67 -18.89 23.45 -13.69
N GLY A 68 -18.05 23.98 -14.58
CA GLY A 68 -17.04 24.99 -14.23
C GLY A 68 -15.97 24.50 -13.26
N LEU A 69 -15.73 23.18 -13.20
CA LEU A 69 -14.73 22.52 -12.35
C LEU A 69 -13.48 22.19 -13.15
N VAL A 70 -12.33 22.20 -12.47
CA VAL A 70 -11.04 21.78 -13.03
C VAL A 70 -10.70 20.41 -12.47
N TYR A 71 -10.05 19.54 -13.24
CA TYR A 71 -9.60 18.24 -12.74
C TYR A 71 -8.09 18.08 -12.88
N VAL A 72 -7.49 17.33 -11.97
CA VAL A 72 -6.08 16.92 -11.99
C VAL A 72 -5.98 15.47 -11.57
N ILE A 73 -5.18 14.68 -12.28
CA ILE A 73 -4.86 13.31 -11.88
C ILE A 73 -3.82 13.39 -10.76
N SER A 74 -4.23 13.04 -9.54
CA SER A 74 -3.36 13.13 -8.36
C SER A 74 -2.63 11.83 -8.09
N ASP A 75 -3.26 10.71 -8.37
CA ASP A 75 -2.74 9.39 -8.04
C ASP A 75 -3.25 8.36 -9.04
N THR A 76 -2.53 7.26 -9.13
CA THR A 76 -2.83 6.17 -10.05
C THR A 76 -2.71 4.86 -9.31
N LYS A 77 -3.77 4.06 -9.31
CA LYS A 77 -3.81 2.76 -8.62
C LYS A 77 -4.10 1.66 -9.63
N TYR A 78 -3.65 0.44 -9.33
CA TYR A 78 -3.96 -0.73 -10.13
C TYR A 78 -5.04 -1.57 -9.45
N VAL A 79 -6.17 -1.76 -10.14
CA VAL A 79 -7.25 -2.65 -9.73
C VAL A 79 -7.57 -3.59 -10.89
N LYS A 80 -7.33 -4.89 -10.68
CA LYS A 80 -7.40 -5.93 -11.72
C LYS A 80 -8.78 -6.02 -12.40
N ASP A 81 -9.86 -5.78 -11.64
CA ASP A 81 -11.24 -5.95 -12.12
C ASP A 81 -11.81 -4.68 -12.77
N LYS A 82 -10.98 -3.68 -13.00
CA LYS A 82 -11.39 -2.38 -13.54
C LYS A 82 -10.63 -2.08 -14.82
N ALA A 83 -11.32 -1.45 -15.78
CA ALA A 83 -10.70 -0.99 -17.01
C ALA A 83 -9.68 0.12 -16.71
N ALA A 84 -8.65 0.25 -17.54
CA ALA A 84 -7.68 1.33 -17.39
C ALA A 84 -8.25 2.68 -17.83
N GLY A 85 -7.77 3.75 -17.21
CA GLY A 85 -8.24 5.10 -17.47
C GLY A 85 -9.62 5.42 -16.87
N ILE A 86 -10.18 4.52 -16.06
CA ILE A 86 -11.42 4.81 -15.33
C ILE A 86 -11.10 5.45 -13.98
N ILE A 87 -12.00 6.32 -13.53
CA ILE A 87 -11.87 7.00 -12.25
C ILE A 87 -12.28 6.06 -11.12
N LEU A 88 -11.38 5.86 -10.17
CA LEU A 88 -11.60 5.04 -8.98
C LEU A 88 -12.16 5.87 -7.84
N GLU A 89 -11.51 7.00 -7.58
CA GLU A 89 -11.78 7.89 -6.47
C GLU A 89 -11.62 9.34 -6.93
N LEU A 90 -12.31 10.24 -6.25
CA LEU A 90 -12.23 11.68 -6.49
C LEU A 90 -12.31 12.42 -5.15
N LYS A 91 -11.63 13.57 -5.08
CA LYS A 91 -11.61 14.48 -3.93
C LYS A 91 -11.63 15.92 -4.41
N PRO A 92 -12.55 16.80 -3.98
CA PRO A 92 -13.69 16.59 -3.07
C PRO A 92 -14.69 15.54 -3.58
N GLY A 93 -15.46 14.92 -2.68
CA GLY A 93 -16.37 13.80 -2.97
C GLY A 93 -17.54 14.14 -3.90
N ALA A 94 -18.16 13.13 -4.50
CA ALA A 94 -19.32 13.33 -5.37
C ALA A 94 -20.50 13.89 -4.57
N GLY A 95 -21.19 14.89 -5.11
CA GLY A 95 -22.28 15.61 -4.44
C GLY A 95 -21.81 16.66 -3.42
N GLU A 96 -20.52 16.77 -3.12
CA GLU A 96 -20.02 17.85 -2.27
C GLU A 96 -20.13 19.20 -2.99
N LYS A 97 -20.48 20.24 -2.23
CA LYS A 97 -20.60 21.61 -2.74
C LYS A 97 -19.26 22.31 -2.66
N VAL A 98 -18.72 22.70 -3.81
CA VAL A 98 -17.45 23.39 -3.93
C VAL A 98 -17.65 24.74 -4.61
N LYS A 99 -16.71 25.66 -4.47
CA LYS A 99 -16.72 26.90 -5.26
C LYS A 99 -16.43 26.59 -6.73
N GLU A 100 -16.94 27.44 -7.62
CA GLU A 100 -16.56 27.39 -9.03
C GLU A 100 -15.04 27.47 -9.22
N GLY A 101 -14.54 26.82 -10.27
CA GLY A 101 -13.10 26.74 -10.56
C GLY A 101 -12.31 25.86 -9.59
N ARG A 102 -12.95 25.16 -8.64
CA ARG A 102 -12.24 24.25 -7.73
C ARG A 102 -11.63 23.08 -8.50
N THR A 103 -10.40 22.73 -8.13
CA THR A 103 -9.71 21.54 -8.62
C THR A 103 -10.21 20.28 -7.90
N VAL A 104 -10.69 19.31 -8.69
CA VAL A 104 -11.03 17.96 -8.26
C VAL A 104 -9.86 17.04 -8.58
N TYR A 105 -9.32 16.42 -7.54
CA TYR A 105 -8.25 15.44 -7.63
C TYR A 105 -8.84 14.08 -7.94
N LEU A 106 -8.35 13.45 -9.01
CA LEU A 106 -8.80 12.14 -9.47
C LEU A 106 -7.72 11.09 -9.18
N THR A 107 -8.19 9.92 -8.74
CA THR A 107 -7.39 8.70 -8.69
C THR A 107 -7.87 7.81 -9.84
N VAL A 108 -6.98 7.50 -10.78
CA VAL A 108 -7.31 6.73 -11.98
C VAL A 108 -6.76 5.31 -11.91
N ASN A 109 -7.40 4.39 -12.62
CA ASN A 109 -6.89 3.04 -12.76
C ASN A 109 -5.83 2.95 -13.86
N THR A 110 -4.66 2.38 -13.57
CA THR A 110 -3.64 2.08 -14.60
C THR A 110 -3.64 0.61 -15.01
N LEU A 111 -3.01 0.33 -16.14
CA LEU A 111 -2.60 -1.02 -16.54
C LEU A 111 -1.31 -1.48 -15.84
N ASP A 112 -0.50 -0.53 -15.37
CA ASP A 112 0.81 -0.84 -14.80
C ASP A 112 0.65 -1.50 -13.43
N VAL A 113 1.00 -2.78 -13.37
CA VAL A 113 1.00 -3.54 -12.12
C VAL A 113 2.10 -2.99 -11.23
N PRO A 114 1.81 -2.70 -9.94
CA PRO A 114 2.83 -2.20 -9.03
C PRO A 114 3.99 -3.20 -8.93
N LEU A 115 5.21 -2.67 -9.02
CA LEU A 115 6.42 -3.46 -8.86
C LEU A 115 6.75 -3.61 -7.38
N ARG A 116 7.17 -4.80 -6.98
CA ARG A 116 7.62 -5.09 -5.61
C ARG A 116 8.99 -5.76 -5.64
N ALA A 117 9.82 -5.40 -4.67
CA ALA A 117 11.13 -5.98 -4.50
C ALA A 117 11.02 -7.43 -4.01
N ILE A 118 11.86 -8.30 -4.56
CA ILE A 118 11.94 -9.70 -4.13
C ILE A 118 12.65 -9.76 -2.78
N PRO A 119 12.03 -10.39 -1.76
CA PRO A 119 12.71 -10.68 -0.50
C PRO A 119 13.92 -11.58 -0.70
N ASP A 120 14.94 -11.39 0.12
CA ASP A 120 16.09 -12.29 0.11
C ASP A 120 15.71 -13.68 0.66
N VAL A 121 15.66 -14.65 -0.24
CA VAL A 121 15.30 -16.05 0.01
C VAL A 121 16.24 -17.03 -0.66
N ALA A 122 17.10 -16.57 -1.57
CA ALA A 122 18.11 -17.41 -2.22
C ALA A 122 19.27 -17.58 -1.24
N ASP A 123 19.70 -18.82 -1.01
CA ASP A 123 20.80 -19.21 -0.12
C ASP A 123 20.66 -18.77 1.34
N ASN A 124 19.45 -18.38 1.76
CA ASN A 124 19.18 -17.81 3.09
C ASN A 124 17.89 -18.34 3.73
N SER A 125 17.19 -19.29 3.10
CA SER A 125 15.89 -19.76 3.58
C SER A 125 15.58 -21.19 3.14
N SER A 126 14.89 -21.94 4.00
CA SER A 126 14.29 -23.22 3.63
C SER A 126 13.12 -23.02 2.68
N LEU A 127 12.71 -24.07 1.94
CA LEU A 127 11.56 -24.07 1.04
C LEU A 127 10.35 -23.41 1.69
N ARG A 128 9.96 -23.87 2.87
CA ARG A 128 8.76 -23.38 3.57
C ARG A 128 8.87 -21.90 3.91
N GLN A 129 10.03 -21.46 4.37
CA GLN A 129 10.28 -20.05 4.72
C GLN A 129 10.27 -19.16 3.48
N ALA A 130 10.92 -19.59 2.40
CA ALA A 130 10.94 -18.88 1.13
C ALA A 130 9.53 -18.77 0.54
N GLN A 131 8.74 -19.85 0.56
CA GLN A 131 7.35 -19.84 0.13
C GLN A 131 6.54 -18.81 0.92
N ALA A 132 6.63 -18.82 2.24
CA ALA A 132 5.91 -17.87 3.09
C ALA A 132 6.33 -16.41 2.81
N LYS A 133 7.64 -16.14 2.69
CA LYS A 133 8.16 -14.79 2.37
C LYS A 133 7.67 -14.29 1.01
N LEU A 134 7.69 -15.14 -0.02
CA LEU A 134 7.27 -14.77 -1.37
C LEU A 134 5.74 -14.59 -1.48
N LEU A 135 4.96 -15.46 -0.83
CA LEU A 135 3.50 -15.32 -0.77
C LEU A 135 3.07 -14.07 0.00
N ASN A 136 3.71 -13.77 1.14
CA ASN A 136 3.48 -12.54 1.90
C ASN A 136 3.89 -11.29 1.11
N ALA A 137 4.94 -11.41 0.30
CA ALA A 137 5.29 -10.39 -0.68
C ALA A 137 4.30 -10.30 -1.85
N GLY A 138 3.24 -11.11 -1.91
CA GLY A 138 2.19 -11.00 -2.92
C GLY A 138 2.58 -11.60 -4.28
N PHE A 139 3.61 -12.43 -4.32
CA PHE A 139 3.96 -13.22 -5.50
C PHE A 139 3.25 -14.57 -5.47
N LYS A 140 3.06 -15.16 -6.66
CA LYS A 140 2.53 -16.52 -6.81
C LYS A 140 3.70 -17.47 -7.03
N LEU A 141 3.51 -18.75 -6.72
CA LEU A 141 4.54 -19.76 -6.87
C LEU A 141 4.11 -20.82 -7.87
N ASN A 142 5.02 -21.18 -8.77
CA ASN A 142 4.91 -22.33 -9.65
C ASN A 142 5.45 -23.59 -8.97
N GLN A 143 5.39 -24.71 -9.68
CA GLN A 143 6.04 -25.95 -9.27
C GLN A 143 7.53 -25.72 -9.04
N VAL A 144 8.05 -26.22 -7.92
CA VAL A 144 9.47 -26.09 -7.57
C VAL A 144 10.35 -26.84 -8.57
N GLN A 145 11.47 -26.24 -8.94
CA GLN A 145 12.50 -26.86 -9.75
C GLN A 145 13.54 -27.50 -8.83
N LEU A 146 13.67 -28.82 -8.90
CA LEU A 146 14.66 -29.54 -8.12
C LEU A 146 16.05 -29.40 -8.74
N VAL A 147 17.05 -29.12 -7.91
CA VAL A 147 18.47 -29.04 -8.27
C VAL A 147 19.28 -29.95 -7.37
N ASN A 148 20.49 -30.32 -7.78
CA ASN A 148 21.40 -31.05 -6.90
C ASN A 148 21.83 -30.12 -5.76
N GLY A 149 21.62 -30.56 -4.52
CA GLY A 149 21.93 -29.79 -3.34
C GLY A 149 21.23 -30.30 -2.09
N GLU A 150 21.42 -29.57 -1.00
CA GLU A 150 20.86 -29.84 0.33
C GLU A 150 19.34 -29.90 0.30
N LYS A 151 18.76 -30.85 1.03
CA LYS A 151 17.31 -31.08 0.99
C LYS A 151 16.56 -29.85 1.50
N ASP A 152 15.52 -29.44 0.76
CA ASP A 152 14.65 -28.31 1.09
C ASP A 152 15.36 -26.94 1.18
N TRP A 153 16.62 -26.85 0.71
CA TRP A 153 17.37 -25.60 0.63
C TRP A 153 17.06 -24.85 -0.66
N VAL A 154 16.84 -23.53 -0.59
CA VAL A 154 16.53 -22.70 -1.75
C VAL A 154 17.78 -22.06 -2.30
N TYR A 155 18.18 -22.45 -3.51
CA TYR A 155 19.34 -21.90 -4.21
C TYR A 155 19.01 -20.66 -5.05
N GLY A 156 17.73 -20.43 -5.33
CA GLY A 156 17.35 -19.31 -6.19
C GLY A 156 15.88 -19.21 -6.51
N VAL A 157 15.52 -18.06 -7.07
CA VAL A 157 14.19 -17.76 -7.57
C VAL A 157 14.30 -17.42 -9.04
N LYS A 158 13.45 -18.05 -9.86
CA LYS A 158 13.33 -17.79 -11.29
C LYS A 158 12.01 -17.13 -11.63
N TYR A 159 12.04 -16.20 -12.56
CA TYR A 159 10.86 -15.62 -13.20
C TYR A 159 11.01 -15.70 -14.71
N GLN A 160 10.01 -16.31 -15.37
CA GLN A 160 10.03 -16.52 -16.83
C GLN A 160 11.34 -17.16 -17.34
N GLY A 161 11.92 -18.08 -16.57
CA GLY A 161 13.17 -18.76 -16.90
C GLY A 161 14.46 -18.00 -16.53
N ARG A 162 14.38 -16.71 -16.20
CA ARG A 162 15.52 -15.90 -15.74
C ARG A 162 15.68 -16.00 -14.23
N GLN A 163 16.90 -16.21 -13.75
CA GLN A 163 17.21 -16.15 -12.33
C GLN A 163 17.20 -14.69 -11.84
N LEU A 164 16.54 -14.46 -10.71
CA LEU A 164 16.34 -13.15 -10.12
C LEU A 164 17.26 -12.96 -8.91
N ALA A 165 17.74 -11.74 -8.73
CA ALA A 165 18.50 -11.36 -7.55
C ALA A 165 17.57 -10.81 -6.45
N ALA A 166 18.01 -10.90 -5.20
CA ALA A 166 17.33 -10.25 -4.08
C ALA A 166 17.23 -8.73 -4.32
N GLY A 167 16.09 -8.14 -3.98
CA GLY A 167 15.83 -6.71 -4.16
C GLY A 167 15.40 -6.29 -5.57
N GLU A 168 15.46 -7.18 -6.57
CA GLU A 168 14.98 -6.88 -7.91
C GLU A 168 13.46 -6.65 -7.91
N LYS A 169 13.01 -5.67 -8.70
CA LYS A 169 11.61 -5.22 -8.73
C LYS A 169 10.85 -5.95 -9.84
N ILE A 170 9.82 -6.69 -9.47
CA ILE A 170 8.96 -7.42 -10.41
C ILE A 170 7.47 -7.15 -10.14
N PRO A 171 6.61 -7.30 -11.16
CA PRO A 171 5.18 -7.10 -11.02
C PRO A 171 4.56 -7.98 -9.93
N VAL A 172 3.81 -7.38 -9.02
CA VAL A 172 3.08 -8.12 -7.98
C VAL A 172 2.11 -9.12 -8.64
N GLY A 173 1.98 -10.31 -8.05
CA GLY A 173 1.16 -11.40 -8.61
C GLY A 173 1.84 -12.21 -9.71
N SER A 174 3.11 -11.91 -10.05
CA SER A 174 3.92 -12.76 -10.93
C SER A 174 4.14 -14.16 -10.34
N SER A 175 4.11 -15.18 -11.18
CA SER A 175 4.44 -16.55 -10.76
C SER A 175 5.95 -16.80 -10.80
N LEU A 176 6.51 -17.14 -9.65
CA LEU A 176 7.94 -17.40 -9.44
C LEU A 176 8.19 -18.90 -9.28
N THR A 177 9.33 -19.37 -9.77
CA THR A 177 9.76 -20.77 -9.66
C THR A 177 10.92 -20.84 -8.68
N LEU A 178 10.77 -21.61 -7.61
CA LEU A 178 11.83 -21.82 -6.61
C LEU A 178 12.76 -22.94 -7.08
N MET A 179 14.06 -22.73 -6.97
CA MET A 179 15.07 -23.76 -7.16
C MET A 179 15.42 -24.37 -5.81
N VAL A 180 15.08 -25.64 -5.60
CA VAL A 180 15.21 -26.32 -4.31
C VAL A 180 16.12 -27.54 -4.44
N GLY A 181 17.01 -27.75 -3.47
CA GLY A 181 17.85 -28.94 -3.44
C GLY A 181 17.06 -30.23 -3.20
N ASN A 182 17.44 -31.28 -3.94
CA ASN A 182 16.77 -32.58 -3.92
C ASN A 182 17.31 -33.56 -2.87
N GLY A 183 18.38 -33.21 -2.14
CA GLY A 183 19.02 -34.07 -1.14
C GLY A 183 19.84 -35.22 -1.73
N SER A 184 20.22 -35.17 -3.02
CA SER A 184 20.98 -36.25 -3.68
C SER A 184 22.49 -36.19 -3.46
N GLY A 185 22.98 -35.23 -2.66
CA GLY A 185 24.41 -35.03 -2.38
C GLY A 185 25.01 -35.98 -1.33
N ASP A 186 24.18 -36.57 -0.46
CA ASP A 186 24.65 -37.35 0.70
C ASP A 186 24.81 -38.86 0.42
N THR A 187 24.70 -39.32 -0.82
CA THR A 187 24.70 -40.77 -1.12
C THR A 187 26.05 -41.33 -1.54
N SER A 188 27.17 -40.69 -1.19
CA SER A 188 28.52 -41.21 -1.48
C SER A 188 29.36 -41.20 -0.21
N GLU A 189 29.87 -42.38 0.16
CA GLU A 189 31.02 -42.63 1.05
C GLU A 189 30.78 -42.90 2.55
N GLU A 190 29.95 -43.91 2.89
CA GLU A 190 30.17 -44.71 4.11
C GLU A 190 29.91 -46.20 3.82
N ASP A 191 30.69 -46.80 2.92
CA ASP A 191 30.81 -48.27 2.86
C ASP A 191 32.19 -48.66 2.34
N SER A 192 33.10 -49.03 3.25
CA SER A 192 34.20 -50.00 3.07
C SER A 192 35.28 -49.80 4.15
N ALA A 193 35.11 -50.47 5.29
CA ALA A 193 36.23 -50.85 6.14
C ALA A 193 36.02 -52.31 6.57
N ASP A 194 36.18 -53.19 5.59
CA ASP A 194 36.34 -54.62 5.77
C ASP A 194 37.73 -54.86 6.39
N VAL A 195 37.78 -55.08 7.71
CA VAL A 195 39.02 -55.47 8.41
C VAL A 195 38.94 -56.96 8.69
N SER A 196 39.48 -57.73 7.74
CA SER A 196 39.82 -59.14 7.94
C SER A 196 40.98 -59.25 8.93
N VAL A 197 40.69 -59.72 10.15
CA VAL A 197 41.71 -60.19 11.09
C VAL A 197 41.87 -61.68 10.91
N ASP A 198 42.87 -62.04 10.11
CA ASP A 198 43.42 -63.37 9.98
C ASP A 198 44.37 -63.62 11.16
N THR A 199 44.11 -64.63 11.99
CA THR A 199 45.15 -65.24 12.85
C THR A 199 44.75 -66.69 13.14
N ASP A 200 45.54 -67.58 12.56
CA ASP A 200 45.53 -69.04 12.70
C ASP A 200 45.56 -69.55 14.15
N GLN A 201 44.86 -70.69 14.35
CA GLN A 201 44.93 -71.63 15.48
C GLN A 201 46.28 -72.43 15.47
N PRO A 202 46.55 -73.53 16.25
CA PRO A 202 45.74 -74.32 17.21
C PRO A 202 46.49 -74.93 18.43
N VAL A 203 45.74 -75.52 19.40
CA VAL A 203 46.03 -76.76 20.17
C VAL A 203 44.91 -76.99 21.23
N THR A 204 43.94 -77.89 21.03
CA THR A 204 43.86 -79.33 21.40
C THR A 204 43.86 -79.70 22.89
N SER A 205 42.74 -80.33 23.29
CA SER A 205 42.61 -81.52 24.17
C SER A 205 42.14 -81.37 25.63
N GLU A 206 41.09 -82.15 25.92
CA GLU A 206 40.71 -82.83 27.18
C GLU A 206 40.22 -81.97 28.36
N SER A 207 39.32 -82.37 29.25
CA SER A 207 38.31 -83.41 29.41
C SER A 207 37.74 -83.20 30.83
N SER A 208 36.45 -83.48 31.05
CA SER A 208 35.84 -83.96 32.30
C SER A 208 36.18 -83.29 33.66
N SER A 209 35.17 -82.74 34.34
CA SER A 209 34.47 -83.42 35.47
C SER A 209 33.68 -82.40 36.32
N THR A 210 32.40 -82.74 36.53
CA THR A 210 31.57 -82.56 37.74
C THR A 210 32.19 -81.83 38.95
N GLN A 211 31.40 -80.98 39.63
CA GLN A 211 30.68 -81.37 40.86
C GLN A 211 30.26 -80.13 41.71
N ASP A 212 28.99 -80.16 42.16
CA ASP A 212 28.39 -79.63 43.41
C ASP A 212 28.67 -78.19 43.89
N ASP A 213 27.62 -77.38 44.11
CA ASP A 213 26.86 -77.37 45.36
C ASP A 213 25.84 -76.20 45.45
N SER A 214 24.55 -76.56 45.46
CA SER A 214 23.62 -76.38 46.57
C SER A 214 23.63 -75.08 47.42
N TRP A 215 22.49 -74.35 47.34
CA TRP A 215 21.53 -74.15 48.45
C TRP A 215 21.67 -72.93 49.40
N PHE A 216 20.79 -71.93 49.26
CA PHE A 216 19.57 -71.69 50.08
C PHE A 216 18.64 -70.67 49.40
#